data_AF-A0A3L8DIL4-F1
#
_entry.id   AF-A0A3L8DIL4-F1
#
_cell.length_a   1.000
_cell.length_b   1.000
_cell.length_c   1.000
_cell.angle_alpha   90.00
_cell.angle_beta   90.00
_cell.angle_gamma   90.00
#
_symmetry.space_group_name_H-M   'P 1'
#
loop_
_entity.id
_entity.type
_entity.pdbx_description
1 polymer ?
#
loop_
_entity_poly.entity_id
_entity_poly.type
_entity_poly.pdbx_seq_one_letter_code
_entity_poly.pdbx_strand_id
1 'polypeptide(L)'
;MLAFTRFVALICTLEFLLSGVNNAELANKEWWENTLVYQIWPRGFQDSDGDGEGDLKGIINRLDYIKNLGIETICLNPIYSSPLIDAGYDVSNFMEVSTYSDEEGSAWTWHERKQQWYYHKYHTSQPDLNLRNEEVIKEIMDILDFWLDRDVDGFRINAVPYFVEDEALRNEPVGGFYTFGLSESTALLYLFRRHVDEWVSRNNVTSKLLIAESYDADDNLIDYYGNGTHNGIPPINFKFITHIHNSSSADYIKYILEEWIKLLPENAGTNWVLSNHDNSRAASRIGLNRVDGLHMLSLLLPGQAHTYYGDELGMLDTKVLWNRTLDPMGCAKGIEKYEYFSRDPARTPMQWNSEISAGFSTNETTYLPIHSNYINRNVQAQLNRKRSNLKTYKELAALRKGPVFVNGDYEFKSLNNNRVLVLKRFLKNHPLAYIIVINLGLRQEQVNLSLIYPYLKDTLEIVVASSNALYVKGVVQQNNFILTANAALVLRSQEETGHTPIDPTVTTETDGEVTNNSTKATTLSTSETTSSPGNKTSSETTEKTTESTKTSTTKDPNSAANLTPAVQLVISLIIAVIASYRI
;
A
#
# COMPACT_ATOMS: atom_id res chain seq x y z
N MET A 1 -28.21 35.86 -6.71
CA MET A 1 -27.74 34.50 -6.34
C MET A 1 -26.30 34.23 -6.79
N LEU A 2 -25.96 34.27 -8.08
CA LEU A 2 -24.58 33.99 -8.57
C LEU A 2 -23.45 34.81 -7.91
N ALA A 3 -23.71 36.07 -7.52
CA ALA A 3 -22.71 36.91 -6.86
C ALA A 3 -22.27 36.38 -5.48
N PHE A 4 -23.17 35.72 -4.74
CA PHE A 4 -22.88 35.23 -3.39
C PHE A 4 -21.98 33.99 -3.43
N THR A 5 -22.19 33.10 -4.42
CA THR A 5 -21.36 31.92 -4.64
C THR A 5 -19.91 32.28 -5.01
N ARG A 6 -19.71 33.37 -5.77
CA ARG A 6 -18.37 33.89 -6.08
C ARG A 6 -17.67 34.54 -4.89
N PHE A 7 -18.43 35.12 -3.96
CA PHE A 7 -17.86 35.75 -2.75
C PHE A 7 -17.34 34.72 -1.75
N VAL A 8 -18.07 33.60 -1.56
CA VAL A 8 -17.62 32.49 -0.69
C VAL A 8 -16.36 31.82 -1.25
N ALA A 9 -16.30 31.57 -2.56
CA ALA A 9 -15.12 31.01 -3.20
C ALA A 9 -13.87 31.92 -3.05
N LEU A 10 -14.05 33.25 -3.14
CA LEU A 10 -12.97 34.21 -2.99
C LEU A 10 -12.39 34.25 -1.57
N ILE A 11 -13.24 34.09 -0.54
CA ILE A 11 -12.80 34.03 0.87
C ILE A 11 -11.96 32.78 1.12
N CYS A 12 -12.37 31.61 0.64
CA CYS A 12 -11.58 30.37 0.77
C CYS A 12 -10.22 30.47 0.07
N THR A 13 -10.09 31.21 -1.04
CA THR A 13 -8.79 31.46 -1.68
C THR A 13 -7.94 32.52 -0.97
N LEU A 14 -8.55 33.43 -0.20
CA LEU A 14 -7.83 34.51 0.47
C LEU A 14 -7.30 34.09 1.86
N GLU A 15 -8.00 33.20 2.57
CA GLU A 15 -7.47 32.58 3.80
C GLU A 15 -6.21 31.75 3.52
N PHE A 16 -6.15 31.07 2.37
CA PHE A 16 -4.96 30.32 1.90
C PHE A 16 -3.75 31.21 1.58
N LEU A 17 -3.97 32.53 1.38
CA LEU A 17 -2.93 33.52 1.08
C LEU A 17 -2.47 34.33 2.31
N LEU A 18 -3.18 34.23 3.44
CA LEU A 18 -2.88 34.97 4.67
C LEU A 18 -2.34 34.10 5.81
N SER A 19 -2.45 32.76 5.71
CA SER A 19 -1.61 31.86 6.52
C SER A 19 -0.17 31.90 5.98
N GLY A 20 0.66 32.78 6.56
CA GLY A 20 2.10 32.88 6.29
C GLY A 20 2.88 31.66 6.80
N VAL A 21 2.52 30.46 6.34
CA VAL A 21 3.36 29.27 6.45
C VAL A 21 4.55 29.52 5.54
N ASN A 22 5.76 29.52 6.10
CA ASN A 22 6.97 29.46 5.30
C ASN A 22 6.94 28.15 4.49
N ASN A 23 6.71 28.23 3.18
CA ASN A 23 6.78 27.10 2.25
C ASN A 23 8.17 26.44 2.14
N ALA A 24 9.12 26.82 3.01
CA ALA A 24 10.52 26.42 2.98
C ALA A 24 10.85 25.19 3.87
N GLU A 25 9.87 24.67 4.63
CA GLU A 25 10.09 23.55 5.56
C GLU A 25 9.04 22.42 5.45
N LEU A 26 8.26 22.42 4.36
CA LEU A 26 7.60 21.20 3.89
C LEU A 26 8.67 20.39 3.14
N ALA A 27 9.04 19.22 3.67
CA ALA A 27 9.93 18.30 2.96
C ALA A 27 9.35 18.03 1.56
N ASN A 28 10.18 18.20 0.53
CA ASN A 28 9.81 17.84 -0.85
C ASN A 28 9.75 16.31 -0.93
N LYS A 29 8.60 15.76 -0.57
CA LYS A 29 8.31 14.35 -0.71
C LYS A 29 8.40 13.91 -2.16
N GLU A 30 8.97 12.74 -2.38
CA GLU A 30 8.86 12.07 -3.68
C GLU A 30 7.38 11.80 -4.00
N TRP A 31 7.03 11.83 -5.29
CA TRP A 31 5.63 11.73 -5.75
C TRP A 31 4.92 10.48 -5.25
N TRP A 32 5.66 9.40 -5.00
CA TRP A 32 5.17 8.11 -4.55
C TRP A 32 5.05 7.97 -3.02
N GLU A 33 5.54 8.91 -2.20
CA GLU A 33 5.50 8.74 -0.72
C GLU A 33 4.09 8.77 -0.13
N ASN A 34 3.17 9.51 -0.76
CA ASN A 34 1.79 9.66 -0.32
C ASN A 34 0.76 9.32 -1.41
N THR A 35 1.19 8.74 -2.54
CA THR A 35 0.30 8.41 -3.66
C THR A 35 -0.84 7.47 -3.23
N LEU A 36 -1.99 7.61 -3.89
CA LEU A 36 -3.10 6.66 -3.84
C LEU A 36 -2.99 5.68 -5.03
N VAL A 37 -2.60 4.45 -4.73
CA VAL A 37 -2.40 3.35 -5.68
C VAL A 37 -3.69 2.55 -5.85
N TYR A 38 -4.03 2.19 -7.09
CA TYR A 38 -5.15 1.33 -7.44
C TYR A 38 -4.67 0.06 -8.13
N GLN A 39 -4.78 -1.09 -7.44
CA GLN A 39 -4.41 -2.40 -7.98
C GLN A 39 -5.53 -2.94 -8.87
N ILE A 40 -5.22 -3.15 -10.15
CA ILE A 40 -6.12 -3.71 -11.15
C ILE A 40 -5.73 -5.15 -11.46
N TRP A 41 -6.71 -6.05 -11.36
CA TRP A 41 -6.69 -7.39 -11.94
C TRP A 41 -7.19 -7.31 -13.39
N PRO A 42 -6.33 -7.35 -14.43
CA PRO A 42 -6.73 -7.03 -15.80
C PRO A 42 -7.90 -7.87 -16.29
N ARG A 43 -7.78 -9.20 -16.13
CA ARG A 43 -8.77 -10.21 -16.53
C ARG A 43 -10.17 -9.97 -15.94
N GLY A 44 -10.28 -9.27 -14.80
CA GLY A 44 -11.56 -8.99 -14.13
C GLY A 44 -12.03 -7.53 -14.17
N PHE A 45 -11.30 -6.62 -14.84
CA PHE A 45 -11.61 -5.19 -14.74
C PHE A 45 -12.62 -4.70 -15.80
N GLN A 46 -12.35 -4.96 -17.08
CA GLN A 46 -13.26 -4.62 -18.19
C GLN A 46 -12.88 -5.42 -19.43
N ASP A 47 -13.84 -6.14 -20.00
CA ASP A 47 -13.79 -6.72 -21.34
C ASP A 47 -14.20 -5.65 -22.37
N SER A 48 -13.49 -5.53 -23.50
CA SER A 48 -13.79 -4.58 -24.58
C SER A 48 -14.09 -5.20 -25.96
N ASP A 49 -14.12 -6.53 -26.10
CA ASP A 49 -14.41 -7.22 -27.36
C ASP A 49 -15.49 -8.33 -27.28
N GLY A 50 -15.83 -8.78 -26.07
CA GLY A 50 -16.93 -9.70 -25.76
C GLY A 50 -16.52 -11.16 -25.57
N ASP A 51 -15.22 -11.47 -25.43
CA ASP A 51 -14.78 -12.85 -25.15
C ASP A 51 -15.13 -13.34 -23.73
N GLY A 52 -15.43 -12.43 -22.80
CA GLY A 52 -15.75 -12.71 -21.40
C GLY A 52 -14.58 -12.52 -20.43
N GLU A 53 -13.45 -11.99 -20.90
CA GLU A 53 -12.21 -11.71 -20.17
C GLU A 53 -11.78 -10.24 -20.28
N GLY A 54 -11.13 -9.73 -19.24
CA GLY A 54 -10.76 -8.32 -19.16
C GLY A 54 -9.41 -8.01 -19.82
N ASP A 55 -9.37 -6.92 -20.59
CA ASP A 55 -8.25 -6.58 -21.48
C ASP A 55 -7.72 -5.14 -21.27
N LEU A 56 -6.54 -4.83 -21.82
CA LEU A 56 -5.89 -3.52 -21.66
C LEU A 56 -6.69 -2.34 -22.26
N LYS A 57 -7.38 -2.55 -23.38
CA LYS A 57 -8.25 -1.55 -24.02
C LYS A 57 -9.52 -1.33 -23.19
N GLY A 58 -10.02 -2.38 -22.52
CA GLY A 58 -11.00 -2.29 -21.46
C GLY A 58 -10.55 -1.40 -20.29
N ILE A 59 -9.31 -1.58 -19.80
CA ILE A 59 -8.72 -0.70 -18.78
C ILE A 59 -8.64 0.76 -19.28
N ILE A 60 -8.15 0.97 -20.52
CA ILE A 60 -8.06 2.29 -21.15
C ILE A 60 -9.44 2.99 -21.19
N ASN A 61 -10.49 2.27 -21.59
CA ASN A 61 -11.88 2.75 -21.61
C ASN A 61 -12.44 3.15 -20.22
N ARG A 62 -11.73 2.80 -19.14
CA ARG A 62 -12.12 3.06 -17.74
C ARG A 62 -11.13 3.99 -17.00
N LEU A 63 -10.10 4.52 -17.66
CA LEU A 63 -9.15 5.47 -17.03
C LEU A 63 -9.84 6.72 -16.46
N ASP A 64 -10.88 7.22 -17.12
CA ASP A 64 -11.69 8.34 -16.59
C ASP A 64 -12.37 7.99 -15.26
N TYR A 65 -12.79 6.73 -15.04
CA TYR A 65 -13.34 6.32 -13.75
C TYR A 65 -12.27 6.38 -12.66
N ILE A 66 -11.10 5.79 -12.93
CA ILE A 66 -9.94 5.73 -12.01
C ILE A 66 -9.49 7.15 -11.63
N LYS A 67 -9.34 8.04 -12.62
CA LYS A 67 -9.04 9.46 -12.39
C LYS A 67 -10.13 10.16 -11.57
N ASN A 68 -11.40 9.88 -11.85
CA ASN A 68 -12.53 10.43 -11.10
C ASN A 68 -12.68 9.84 -9.67
N LEU A 69 -12.00 8.75 -9.32
CA LEU A 69 -11.88 8.29 -7.93
C LEU A 69 -10.87 9.14 -7.12
N GLY A 70 -9.95 9.82 -7.79
CA GLY A 70 -8.84 10.57 -7.17
C GLY A 70 -7.52 9.79 -7.09
N ILE A 71 -7.45 8.60 -7.70
CA ILE A 71 -6.26 7.76 -7.85
C ILE A 71 -5.15 8.52 -8.58
N GLU A 72 -3.91 8.29 -8.15
CA GLU A 72 -2.70 8.90 -8.71
C GLU A 72 -1.78 7.88 -9.38
N THR A 73 -1.90 6.59 -9.01
CA THR A 73 -1.08 5.50 -9.55
C THR A 73 -1.93 4.26 -9.80
N ILE A 74 -1.76 3.63 -10.96
CA ILE A 74 -2.31 2.30 -11.27
C ILE A 74 -1.20 1.28 -11.05
N CYS A 75 -1.49 0.22 -10.30
CA CYS A 75 -0.65 -0.98 -10.27
C CYS A 75 -1.37 -2.09 -11.04
N LEU A 76 -0.80 -2.54 -12.15
CA LEU A 76 -1.31 -3.70 -12.85
C LEU A 76 -0.73 -4.98 -12.23
N ASN A 77 -1.59 -5.95 -11.92
CA ASN A 77 -1.19 -7.35 -11.89
C ASN A 77 -0.60 -7.74 -13.28
N PRO A 78 0.19 -8.82 -13.39
CA PRO A 78 0.92 -9.18 -14.60
C PRO A 78 0.10 -9.12 -15.88
N ILE A 79 0.70 -8.53 -16.92
CA ILE A 79 0.14 -8.42 -18.27
C ILE A 79 1.00 -9.13 -19.32
N TYR A 80 2.10 -9.74 -18.89
CA TYR A 80 3.08 -10.39 -19.75
C TYR A 80 2.50 -11.62 -20.44
N SER A 81 3.09 -12.01 -21.58
CA SER A 81 2.78 -13.31 -22.19
C SER A 81 2.94 -14.43 -21.18
N SER A 82 1.91 -15.27 -21.09
CA SER A 82 1.73 -16.26 -20.05
C SER A 82 0.74 -17.33 -20.54
N PRO A 83 0.95 -18.63 -20.23
CA PRO A 83 -0.08 -19.64 -20.40
C PRO A 83 -1.41 -19.23 -19.71
N LEU A 84 -1.32 -18.57 -18.54
CA LEU A 84 -2.39 -18.20 -17.61
C LEU A 84 -2.71 -19.23 -16.51
N ILE A 85 -1.83 -20.19 -16.25
CA ILE A 85 -2.14 -21.25 -15.29
C ILE A 85 -2.26 -20.64 -13.89
N ASP A 86 -1.36 -19.72 -13.52
CA ASP A 86 -1.53 -18.85 -12.36
C ASP A 86 -2.04 -17.45 -12.77
N ALA A 87 -2.95 -17.42 -13.75
CA ALA A 87 -3.65 -16.24 -14.27
C ALA A 87 -2.74 -15.03 -14.59
N GLY A 88 -1.63 -15.29 -15.28
CA GLY A 88 -0.66 -14.28 -15.71
C GLY A 88 0.63 -14.27 -14.90
N TYR A 89 0.66 -14.99 -13.77
CA TYR A 89 1.84 -15.09 -12.91
C TYR A 89 2.89 -16.06 -13.44
N ASP A 90 2.51 -16.92 -14.38
CA ASP A 90 3.38 -17.83 -15.10
C ASP A 90 3.83 -17.23 -16.43
N VAL A 91 4.87 -16.39 -16.39
CA VAL A 91 5.29 -15.58 -17.55
C VAL A 91 6.10 -16.41 -18.56
N SER A 92 5.59 -16.56 -19.77
CA SER A 92 6.33 -17.17 -20.90
C SER A 92 7.22 -16.17 -21.65
N ASN A 93 6.89 -14.87 -21.64
CA ASN A 93 7.76 -13.81 -22.18
C ASN A 93 7.53 -12.46 -21.47
N PHE A 94 8.54 -11.98 -20.73
CA PHE A 94 8.53 -10.72 -19.98
C PHE A 94 8.52 -9.44 -20.85
N MET A 95 8.75 -9.56 -22.16
CA MET A 95 8.81 -8.44 -23.11
C MET A 95 7.60 -8.36 -24.06
N GLU A 96 6.62 -9.26 -23.92
CA GLU A 96 5.39 -9.32 -24.72
C GLU A 96 4.13 -9.34 -23.84
N VAL A 97 2.95 -9.10 -24.42
CA VAL A 97 1.64 -9.06 -23.74
C VAL A 97 0.79 -10.27 -24.14
N SER A 98 0.02 -10.83 -23.21
CA SER A 98 -0.50 -12.21 -23.30
C SER A 98 -1.61 -12.55 -24.30
N THR A 99 -1.60 -13.85 -24.66
CA THR A 99 -2.66 -14.65 -25.34
C THR A 99 -2.57 -16.12 -24.85
N TYR A 100 -3.70 -16.78 -24.57
CA TYR A 100 -3.89 -17.73 -23.42
C TYR A 100 -3.89 -19.28 -23.71
N SER A 101 -3.48 -20.16 -22.74
CA SER A 101 -3.86 -21.62 -22.55
C SER A 101 -3.14 -22.40 -21.38
N ASP A 102 -3.79 -23.34 -20.66
CA ASP A 102 -3.35 -23.94 -19.34
C ASP A 102 -3.34 -25.50 -19.17
N GLU A 103 -2.49 -26.10 -18.28
CA GLU A 103 -2.69 -27.41 -17.55
C GLU A 103 -1.62 -27.76 -16.45
N GLU A 104 -1.87 -28.74 -15.54
CA GLU A 104 -1.29 -28.77 -14.15
C GLU A 104 -0.48 -30.01 -13.60
N GLY A 105 0.40 -29.84 -12.57
CA GLY A 105 1.21 -30.93 -11.94
C GLY A 105 2.06 -30.65 -10.66
N SER A 106 3.02 -31.55 -10.32
CA SER A 106 3.84 -31.63 -9.07
C SER A 106 5.02 -30.64 -8.98
N ALA A 107 5.30 -30.04 -7.81
CA ALA A 107 6.38 -29.06 -7.51
C ALA A 107 7.83 -29.40 -7.95
N TRP A 108 8.08 -30.68 -8.23
CA TRP A 108 9.17 -31.08 -9.11
C TRP A 108 8.56 -31.77 -10.32
N THR A 109 8.91 -31.28 -11.52
CA THR A 109 8.44 -31.85 -12.79
C THR A 109 9.62 -32.41 -13.58
N TRP A 110 9.45 -33.62 -14.12
CA TRP A 110 10.46 -34.31 -14.91
C TRP A 110 10.49 -33.75 -16.34
N HIS A 111 11.62 -33.20 -16.77
CA HIS A 111 11.75 -32.65 -18.11
C HIS A 111 12.34 -33.67 -19.08
N GLU A 112 11.47 -34.38 -19.81
CA GLU A 112 11.82 -35.53 -20.66
C GLU A 112 13.00 -35.29 -21.61
N ARG A 113 13.10 -34.12 -22.25
CA ARG A 113 14.22 -33.83 -23.18
C ARG A 113 15.57 -33.58 -22.48
N LYS A 114 15.56 -33.26 -21.19
CA LYS A 114 16.78 -32.97 -20.39
C LYS A 114 17.14 -34.14 -19.46
N GLN A 115 16.22 -35.08 -19.23
CA GLN A 115 16.39 -36.22 -18.31
C GLN A 115 16.80 -35.77 -16.90
N GLN A 116 16.22 -34.65 -16.45
CA GLN A 116 16.42 -34.03 -15.15
C GLN A 116 15.07 -33.50 -14.63
N TRP A 117 14.93 -33.43 -13.31
CA TRP A 117 13.83 -32.70 -12.66
C TRP A 117 14.15 -31.20 -12.63
N TYR A 118 13.12 -30.35 -12.75
CA TYR A 118 13.22 -28.94 -12.42
C TYR A 118 12.25 -28.59 -11.29
N TYR A 119 12.63 -27.59 -10.49
CA TYR A 119 11.86 -27.08 -9.37
C TYR A 119 10.89 -25.98 -9.81
N HIS A 120 9.76 -25.91 -9.13
CA HIS A 120 8.88 -24.75 -9.15
C HIS A 120 8.11 -24.66 -7.83
N LYS A 121 8.12 -23.49 -7.21
CA LYS A 121 7.40 -23.21 -5.95
C LYS A 121 5.89 -23.18 -6.15
N TYR A 122 5.47 -22.64 -7.29
CA TYR A 122 4.10 -22.45 -7.69
C TYR A 122 3.72 -23.53 -8.72
N HIS A 123 3.26 -23.14 -9.91
CA HIS A 123 2.81 -24.08 -10.94
C HIS A 123 3.96 -24.67 -11.78
N THR A 124 3.76 -25.81 -12.47
CA THR A 124 4.76 -26.45 -13.35
C THR A 124 5.22 -25.56 -14.52
N SER A 125 4.40 -24.59 -14.92
CA SER A 125 4.78 -23.53 -15.88
C SER A 125 5.62 -22.40 -15.29
N GLN A 126 5.90 -22.41 -13.97
CA GLN A 126 6.69 -21.42 -13.23
C GLN A 126 8.02 -22.02 -12.72
N PRO A 127 8.92 -22.51 -13.59
CA PRO A 127 10.24 -22.99 -13.17
C PRO A 127 11.04 -21.85 -12.54
N ASP A 128 11.43 -22.00 -11.27
CA ASP A 128 12.13 -20.97 -10.53
C ASP A 128 13.50 -20.62 -11.16
N LEU A 129 13.90 -19.37 -10.96
CA LEU A 129 15.17 -18.83 -11.45
C LEU A 129 16.30 -19.11 -10.46
N ASN A 130 17.45 -19.56 -10.98
CA ASN A 130 18.67 -19.59 -10.16
C ASN A 130 19.24 -18.17 -10.01
N LEU A 131 18.77 -17.43 -9.00
CA LEU A 131 19.22 -16.06 -8.71
C LEU A 131 20.63 -15.99 -8.07
N ARG A 132 21.40 -17.10 -8.06
CA ARG A 132 22.86 -17.08 -7.84
C ARG A 132 23.66 -17.04 -9.15
N ASN A 133 23.01 -17.12 -10.32
CA ASN A 133 23.67 -16.99 -11.62
C ASN A 133 23.70 -15.52 -12.07
N GLU A 134 24.89 -14.94 -12.25
CA GLU A 134 25.10 -13.54 -12.66
C GLU A 134 24.41 -13.20 -14.00
N GLU A 135 24.36 -14.14 -14.96
CA GLU A 135 23.69 -13.93 -16.25
C GLU A 135 22.16 -13.84 -16.09
N VAL A 136 21.58 -14.55 -15.11
CA VAL A 136 20.14 -14.47 -14.80
C VAL A 136 19.81 -13.14 -14.13
N ILE A 137 20.65 -12.71 -13.18
CA ILE A 137 20.53 -11.39 -12.54
C ILE A 137 20.61 -10.29 -13.61
N LYS A 138 21.53 -10.41 -14.57
CA LYS A 138 21.67 -9.48 -15.69
C LYS A 138 20.42 -9.47 -16.59
N GLU A 139 19.85 -10.62 -16.94
CA GLU A 139 18.60 -10.68 -17.72
C GLU A 139 17.45 -9.97 -17.00
N ILE A 140 17.34 -10.11 -15.66
CA ILE A 140 16.35 -9.37 -14.86
C ILE A 140 16.59 -7.86 -14.91
N MET A 141 17.84 -7.41 -14.88
CA MET A 141 18.21 -6.01 -15.05
C MET A 141 17.86 -5.49 -16.45
N ASP A 142 18.08 -6.29 -17.50
CA ASP A 142 17.71 -5.96 -18.88
C ASP A 142 16.18 -5.90 -19.06
N ILE A 143 15.41 -6.75 -18.35
CA ILE A 143 13.94 -6.67 -18.28
C ILE A 143 13.48 -5.39 -17.57
N LEU A 144 14.12 -4.99 -16.46
CA LEU A 144 13.83 -3.72 -15.78
C LEU A 144 14.09 -2.53 -16.73
N ASP A 145 15.24 -2.49 -17.40
CA ASP A 145 15.58 -1.44 -18.37
C ASP A 145 14.60 -1.41 -19.55
N PHE A 146 14.19 -2.57 -20.10
CA PHE A 146 13.18 -2.65 -21.17
C PHE A 146 11.86 -1.95 -20.82
N TRP A 147 11.39 -2.08 -19.57
CA TRP A 147 10.15 -1.46 -19.12
C TRP A 147 10.35 0.00 -18.70
N LEU A 148 11.49 0.34 -18.09
CA LEU A 148 11.85 1.74 -17.77
C LEU A 148 11.98 2.60 -19.03
N ASP A 149 12.57 2.05 -20.10
CA ASP A 149 12.65 2.66 -21.45
C ASP A 149 11.26 2.83 -22.13
N ARG A 150 10.20 2.31 -21.52
CA ARG A 150 8.78 2.48 -21.92
C ARG A 150 7.99 3.37 -20.96
N ASP A 151 8.70 4.21 -20.21
CA ASP A 151 8.16 5.21 -19.28
C ASP A 151 7.28 4.63 -18.14
N VAL A 152 7.50 3.38 -17.71
CA VAL A 152 6.82 2.89 -16.50
C VAL A 152 7.35 3.60 -15.25
N ASP A 153 6.47 3.90 -14.31
CA ASP A 153 6.78 4.71 -13.11
C ASP A 153 7.29 3.87 -11.94
N GLY A 154 7.32 2.55 -12.07
CA GLY A 154 7.82 1.68 -11.03
C GLY A 154 7.44 0.21 -11.17
N PHE A 155 7.88 -0.58 -10.19
CA PHE A 155 7.70 -2.03 -10.16
C PHE A 155 7.22 -2.50 -8.79
N ARG A 156 6.20 -3.37 -8.82
CA ARG A 156 5.82 -4.22 -7.69
C ARG A 156 6.57 -5.54 -7.85
N ILE A 157 7.60 -5.76 -7.05
CA ILE A 157 8.46 -6.94 -7.13
C ILE A 157 7.82 -8.08 -6.33
N ASN A 158 7.48 -9.16 -7.02
CA ASN A 158 6.65 -10.23 -6.47
C ASN A 158 7.44 -11.38 -5.82
N ALA A 159 6.83 -12.09 -4.88
CA ALA A 159 7.33 -13.36 -4.31
C ALA A 159 8.73 -13.33 -3.65
N VAL A 160 9.17 -12.19 -3.10
CA VAL A 160 10.57 -11.98 -2.63
C VAL A 160 11.10 -13.06 -1.67
N PRO A 161 10.35 -13.57 -0.68
CA PRO A 161 10.88 -14.61 0.21
C PRO A 161 11.32 -15.90 -0.48
N TYR A 162 10.88 -16.14 -1.72
CA TYR A 162 11.16 -17.35 -2.51
C TYR A 162 12.27 -17.16 -3.55
N PHE A 163 12.99 -16.03 -3.56
CA PHE A 163 14.06 -15.75 -4.52
C PHE A 163 15.23 -16.74 -4.52
N VAL A 164 15.50 -17.40 -3.40
CA VAL A 164 16.60 -18.36 -3.25
C VAL A 164 16.23 -19.50 -2.29
N GLU A 165 16.78 -20.67 -2.59
CA GLU A 165 16.76 -21.84 -1.72
C GLU A 165 18.16 -22.14 -1.13
N ASP A 166 18.22 -23.05 -0.17
CA ASP A 166 19.46 -23.57 0.41
C ASP A 166 20.32 -24.28 -0.63
N GLU A 167 21.53 -23.78 -0.84
CA GLU A 167 22.52 -24.36 -1.78
C GLU A 167 22.87 -25.82 -1.44
N ALA A 168 22.80 -26.21 -0.16
CA ALA A 168 23.04 -27.58 0.27
C ALA A 168 21.84 -28.53 0.07
N LEU A 169 20.71 -28.04 -0.47
CA LEU A 169 19.48 -28.78 -0.75
C LEU A 169 19.00 -29.63 0.44
N ARG A 170 19.13 -29.09 1.66
CA ARG A 170 18.76 -29.80 2.89
C ARG A 170 17.25 -29.98 2.99
N ASN A 171 16.83 -31.12 3.54
CA ASN A 171 15.43 -31.35 3.89
C ASN A 171 14.93 -30.29 4.87
N GLU A 172 13.77 -29.73 4.59
CA GLU A 172 13.15 -28.69 5.42
C GLU A 172 12.87 -29.16 6.86
N PRO A 173 13.19 -28.34 7.88
CA PRO A 173 12.69 -28.56 9.23
C PRO A 173 11.18 -28.34 9.30
N VAL A 174 10.53 -28.84 10.35
CA VAL A 174 9.14 -28.47 10.66
C VAL A 174 9.07 -26.95 10.91
N GLY A 175 8.51 -26.22 9.95
CA GLY A 175 8.45 -24.75 9.94
C GLY A 175 8.83 -24.13 8.59
N GLY A 176 9.75 -24.76 7.85
CA GLY A 176 10.31 -24.21 6.60
C GLY A 176 11.32 -23.08 6.86
N PHE A 177 12.59 -23.32 6.52
CA PHE A 177 13.71 -22.39 6.75
C PHE A 177 14.74 -22.39 5.61
N TYR A 178 14.66 -23.34 4.66
CA TYR A 178 15.63 -23.51 3.58
C TYR A 178 15.09 -23.09 2.20
N THR A 179 13.81 -22.78 2.07
CA THR A 179 13.15 -22.33 0.82
C THR A 179 12.27 -21.09 1.02
N PHE A 180 12.58 -20.28 2.04
CA PHE A 180 11.82 -19.09 2.43
C PHE A 180 12.67 -18.12 3.26
N GLY A 181 12.58 -16.82 2.94
CA GLY A 181 13.06 -15.73 3.81
C GLY A 181 14.59 -15.71 4.04
N LEU A 182 15.38 -16.29 3.12
CA LEU A 182 16.84 -16.27 3.19
C LEU A 182 17.38 -14.85 2.95
N SER A 183 18.51 -14.51 3.58
CA SER A 183 19.06 -13.14 3.56
C SER A 183 19.56 -12.71 2.18
N GLU A 184 19.93 -13.66 1.31
CA GLU A 184 20.28 -13.35 -0.09
C GLU A 184 19.09 -12.77 -0.89
N SER A 185 17.84 -13.08 -0.54
CA SER A 185 16.65 -12.47 -1.13
C SER A 185 16.61 -10.95 -0.90
N THR A 186 16.96 -10.52 0.31
CA THR A 186 17.10 -9.09 0.65
C THR A 186 18.28 -8.45 -0.08
N ALA A 187 19.41 -9.15 -0.20
CA ALA A 187 20.57 -8.65 -0.94
C ALA A 187 20.25 -8.42 -2.44
N LEU A 188 19.42 -9.28 -3.04
CA LEU A 188 18.92 -9.10 -4.40
C LEU A 188 17.98 -7.88 -4.53
N LEU A 189 17.13 -7.60 -3.53
CA LEU A 189 16.36 -6.35 -3.52
C LEU A 189 17.24 -5.10 -3.52
N TYR A 190 18.33 -5.07 -2.73
CA TYR A 190 19.29 -3.96 -2.74
C TYR A 190 19.96 -3.80 -4.11
N LEU A 191 20.25 -4.92 -4.78
CA LEU A 191 20.85 -4.92 -6.11
C LEU A 191 19.89 -4.36 -7.17
N PHE A 192 18.62 -4.79 -7.16
CA PHE A 192 17.58 -4.25 -8.05
C PHE A 192 17.30 -2.77 -7.75
N ARG A 193 17.29 -2.37 -6.47
CA ARG A 193 17.12 -0.98 -6.07
C ARG A 193 18.21 -0.09 -6.65
N ARG A 194 19.47 -0.51 -6.49
CA ARG A 194 20.63 0.21 -6.99
C ARG A 194 20.62 0.32 -8.51
N HIS A 195 20.25 -0.75 -9.22
CA HIS A 195 20.14 -0.73 -10.69
C HIS A 195 19.12 0.31 -11.18
N VAL A 196 17.94 0.38 -10.55
CA VAL A 196 16.91 1.39 -10.89
C VAL A 196 17.34 2.81 -10.50
N ASP A 197 17.94 3.02 -9.32
CA ASP A 197 18.50 4.32 -8.92
C ASP A 197 19.59 4.79 -9.92
N GLU A 198 20.46 3.87 -10.37
CA GLU A 198 21.49 4.14 -11.39
C GLU A 198 20.87 4.44 -12.77
N TRP A 199 19.79 3.74 -13.20
CA TRP A 199 19.06 4.08 -14.43
C TRP A 199 18.38 5.45 -14.36
N VAL A 200 17.71 5.77 -13.24
CA VAL A 200 17.06 7.08 -13.01
C VAL A 200 18.09 8.21 -13.07
N SER A 201 19.24 8.04 -12.41
CA SER A 201 20.34 9.00 -12.40
C SER A 201 20.96 9.20 -13.79
N ARG A 202 21.24 8.10 -14.52
CA ARG A 202 21.78 8.15 -15.89
C ARG A 202 20.86 8.88 -16.87
N ASN A 203 19.55 8.69 -16.75
CA ASN A 203 18.56 9.27 -17.66
C ASN A 203 18.04 10.64 -17.20
N ASN A 204 18.38 11.09 -15.99
CA ASN A 204 17.92 12.35 -15.40
C ASN A 204 16.39 12.50 -15.42
N VAL A 205 15.70 11.46 -14.94
CA VAL A 205 14.23 11.40 -14.82
C VAL A 205 13.79 11.39 -13.35
N THR A 206 12.48 11.42 -13.11
CA THR A 206 11.93 11.31 -11.75
C THR A 206 12.16 9.93 -11.15
N SER A 207 12.20 9.86 -9.81
CA SER A 207 12.29 8.61 -9.05
C SER A 207 11.15 7.63 -9.40
N LYS A 208 11.37 6.35 -9.14
CA LYS A 208 10.43 5.27 -9.48
C LYS A 208 9.89 4.61 -8.22
N LEU A 209 8.61 4.25 -8.21
CA LEU A 209 7.96 3.54 -7.10
C LEU A 209 8.35 2.06 -7.14
N LEU A 210 9.24 1.65 -6.25
CA LEU A 210 9.57 0.24 -6.03
C LEU A 210 8.89 -0.25 -4.75
N ILE A 211 8.24 -1.41 -4.82
CA ILE A 211 7.58 -2.02 -3.66
C ILE A 211 7.67 -3.55 -3.70
N ALA A 212 8.01 -4.19 -2.59
CA ALA A 212 8.26 -5.63 -2.50
C ALA A 212 7.03 -6.38 -1.95
N GLU A 213 6.56 -7.43 -2.62
CA GLU A 213 5.52 -8.31 -2.08
C GLU A 213 6.16 -9.41 -1.23
N SER A 214 5.75 -9.47 0.04
CA SER A 214 6.26 -10.46 0.99
C SER A 214 5.27 -10.70 2.13
N TYR A 215 5.05 -11.98 2.48
CA TYR A 215 4.25 -12.43 3.63
C TYR A 215 5.18 -13.09 4.66
N ASP A 216 6.13 -12.31 5.18
CA ASP A 216 7.25 -12.79 5.99
C ASP A 216 7.19 -12.24 7.43
N ALA A 217 8.14 -12.64 8.27
CA ALA A 217 8.33 -12.11 9.62
C ALA A 217 8.75 -10.63 9.58
N ASP A 218 8.39 -9.87 10.63
CA ASP A 218 8.63 -8.43 10.65
C ASP A 218 10.11 -8.06 10.53
N ASP A 219 11.03 -8.82 11.11
CA ASP A 219 12.48 -8.59 10.99
C ASP A 219 12.93 -8.59 9.51
N ASN A 220 12.51 -9.59 8.73
CA ASN A 220 12.78 -9.68 7.30
C ASN A 220 12.13 -8.50 6.53
N LEU A 221 10.90 -8.12 6.88
CA LEU A 221 10.19 -7.00 6.25
C LEU A 221 10.84 -5.64 6.55
N ILE A 222 11.44 -5.46 7.74
CA ILE A 222 12.17 -4.24 8.08
C ILE A 222 13.50 -4.18 7.33
N ASP A 223 14.22 -5.30 7.20
CA ASP A 223 15.46 -5.37 6.40
C ASP A 223 15.22 -4.93 4.94
N TYR A 224 14.04 -5.19 4.36
CA TYR A 224 13.74 -4.78 2.98
C TYR A 224 13.73 -3.24 2.78
N TYR A 225 13.58 -2.44 3.83
CA TYR A 225 13.70 -0.98 3.73
C TYR A 225 15.14 -0.50 3.45
N GLY A 226 16.14 -1.34 3.68
CA GLY A 226 17.54 -0.98 3.56
C GLY A 226 18.21 -0.76 4.91
N ASN A 227 19.47 -0.34 4.85
CA ASN A 227 20.33 -0.15 6.01
C ASN A 227 21.30 1.01 5.75
N GLY A 228 22.18 1.32 6.71
CA GLY A 228 23.14 2.43 6.59
C GLY A 228 24.17 2.34 5.45
N THR A 229 24.15 1.28 4.63
CA THR A 229 25.01 1.10 3.45
C THR A 229 24.26 0.89 2.13
N HIS A 230 22.98 0.52 2.17
CA HIS A 230 22.18 0.16 0.99
C HIS A 230 20.75 0.71 1.09
N ASN A 231 20.28 1.38 0.04
CA ASN A 231 18.87 1.69 -0.14
C ASN A 231 18.07 0.40 -0.36
N GLY A 232 16.90 0.28 0.25
CA GLY A 232 16.00 -0.86 0.05
C GLY A 232 14.80 -0.60 -0.86
N ILE A 233 13.93 -1.61 -0.92
CA ILE A 233 12.63 -1.63 -1.59
C ILE A 233 11.59 -1.97 -0.53
N PRO A 234 10.87 -0.97 0.02
CA PRO A 234 9.88 -1.18 1.08
C PRO A 234 8.86 -2.27 0.74
N PRO A 235 8.48 -3.14 1.71
CA PRO A 235 7.50 -4.18 1.48
C PRO A 235 6.07 -3.64 1.47
N ILE A 236 5.17 -4.38 0.83
CA ILE A 236 3.73 -4.20 0.96
C ILE A 236 3.30 -4.59 2.38
N ASN A 237 2.62 -3.68 3.07
CA ASN A 237 2.11 -3.90 4.41
C ASN A 237 0.77 -4.67 4.38
N PHE A 238 0.86 -5.98 4.55
CA PHE A 238 -0.31 -6.87 4.62
C PHE A 238 -0.95 -7.00 6.01
N LYS A 239 -0.56 -6.21 7.04
CA LYS A 239 -1.12 -6.33 8.41
C LYS A 239 -2.65 -6.15 8.45
N PHE A 240 -3.20 -5.27 7.61
CA PHE A 240 -4.65 -5.10 7.43
C PHE A 240 -5.38 -6.36 6.92
N ILE A 241 -4.69 -7.23 6.18
CA ILE A 241 -5.25 -8.48 5.67
C ILE A 241 -5.05 -9.61 6.67
N THR A 242 -3.84 -9.75 7.20
CA THR A 242 -3.43 -10.89 8.04
C THR A 242 -3.96 -10.80 9.47
N HIS A 243 -4.04 -9.59 10.05
CA HIS A 243 -4.39 -9.40 11.46
C HIS A 243 -5.79 -8.80 11.67
N ILE A 244 -6.30 -7.96 10.76
CA ILE A 244 -7.56 -7.23 10.97
C ILE A 244 -8.76 -7.99 10.37
N HIS A 245 -9.62 -8.46 11.28
CA HIS A 245 -10.78 -9.33 11.02
C HIS A 245 -12.07 -8.73 11.60
N ASN A 246 -13.23 -9.33 11.29
CA ASN A 246 -14.54 -8.86 11.78
C ASN A 246 -14.72 -8.88 13.32
N SER A 247 -13.82 -9.55 14.03
CA SER A 247 -13.76 -9.74 15.48
C SER A 247 -12.74 -8.82 16.18
N SER A 248 -11.87 -8.12 15.43
CA SER A 248 -10.82 -7.27 15.98
C SER A 248 -11.40 -6.10 16.77
N SER A 249 -10.84 -5.85 17.96
CA SER A 249 -11.20 -4.71 18.81
C SER A 249 -10.43 -3.45 18.43
N ALA A 250 -10.86 -2.29 18.94
CA ALA A 250 -10.18 -1.03 18.71
C ALA A 250 -8.73 -1.05 19.23
N ASP A 251 -8.49 -1.59 20.43
CA ASP A 251 -7.16 -1.76 21.01
C ASP A 251 -6.28 -2.68 20.16
N TYR A 252 -6.84 -3.76 19.63
CA TYR A 252 -6.07 -4.69 18.81
C TYR A 252 -5.67 -4.08 17.46
N ILE A 253 -6.60 -3.38 16.79
CA ILE A 253 -6.26 -2.65 15.55
C ILE A 253 -5.22 -1.57 15.84
N LYS A 254 -5.40 -0.78 16.92
CA LYS A 254 -4.44 0.20 17.39
C LYS A 254 -3.05 -0.42 17.58
N TYR A 255 -2.96 -1.50 18.35
CA TYR A 255 -1.70 -2.20 18.66
C TYR A 255 -0.96 -2.63 17.39
N ILE A 256 -1.65 -3.29 16.45
CA ILE A 256 -1.05 -3.76 15.19
C ILE A 256 -0.52 -2.59 14.33
N LEU A 257 -1.22 -1.46 14.31
CA LEU A 257 -0.80 -0.29 13.54
C LEU A 257 0.36 0.48 14.21
N GLU A 258 0.34 0.63 15.53
CA GLU A 258 1.41 1.29 16.28
C GLU A 258 2.71 0.49 16.28
N GLU A 259 2.66 -0.82 16.49
CA GLU A 259 3.86 -1.67 16.49
C GLU A 259 4.51 -1.72 15.10
N TRP A 260 3.73 -1.80 14.02
CA TRP A 260 4.30 -1.74 12.66
C TRP A 260 5.04 -0.42 12.43
N ILE A 261 4.42 0.73 12.72
CA ILE A 261 5.06 2.04 12.48
C ILE A 261 6.30 2.22 13.37
N LYS A 262 6.28 1.71 14.60
CA LYS A 262 7.40 1.74 15.55
C LYS A 262 8.61 0.91 15.11
N LEU A 263 8.41 -0.12 14.28
CA LEU A 263 9.48 -0.94 13.71
C LEU A 263 10.14 -0.32 12.48
N LEU A 264 9.51 0.67 11.84
CA LEU A 264 10.04 1.31 10.63
C LEU A 264 11.35 2.05 10.92
N PRO A 265 12.32 2.05 9.98
CA PRO A 265 13.48 2.91 10.07
C PRO A 265 13.11 4.39 10.15
N GLU A 266 13.99 5.20 10.76
CA GLU A 266 13.74 6.63 10.94
C GLU A 266 13.48 7.33 9.59
N ASN A 267 12.40 8.12 9.53
CA ASN A 267 11.91 8.81 8.32
C ASN A 267 11.42 7.90 7.17
N ALA A 268 11.32 6.57 7.37
CA ALA A 268 10.75 5.68 6.35
C ALA A 268 9.22 5.84 6.22
N GLY A 269 8.73 5.91 4.97
CA GLY A 269 7.30 5.86 4.66
C GLY A 269 6.77 4.43 4.62
N THR A 270 5.52 4.21 5.04
CA THR A 270 4.82 2.91 4.91
C THR A 270 3.73 2.98 3.84
N ASN A 271 3.08 1.85 3.59
CA ASN A 271 1.86 1.73 2.80
C ASN A 271 0.75 1.00 3.61
N TRP A 272 -0.47 0.97 3.09
CA TRP A 272 -1.63 0.31 3.70
C TRP A 272 -2.50 -0.39 2.65
N VAL A 273 -2.75 -1.70 2.81
CA VAL A 273 -3.49 -2.52 1.83
C VAL A 273 -4.68 -3.23 2.47
N LEU A 274 -5.90 -2.99 1.98
CA LEU A 274 -7.11 -3.59 2.55
C LEU A 274 -7.48 -4.96 1.98
N SER A 275 -7.22 -5.19 0.70
CA SER A 275 -7.33 -6.49 0.04
C SER A 275 -6.47 -6.53 -1.23
N ASN A 276 -6.40 -7.69 -1.87
CA ASN A 276 -5.70 -7.93 -3.12
C ASN A 276 -6.35 -9.15 -3.81
N HIS A 277 -5.78 -9.58 -4.94
CA HIS A 277 -6.22 -10.74 -5.70
C HIS A 277 -5.94 -12.13 -5.10
N ASP A 278 -5.20 -12.24 -3.98
CA ASP A 278 -4.88 -13.51 -3.31
C ASP A 278 -5.66 -13.73 -2.01
N ASN A 279 -6.44 -12.73 -1.58
CA ASN A 279 -7.09 -12.75 -0.27
C ASN A 279 -8.56 -12.28 -0.37
N SER A 280 -9.40 -12.80 0.52
CA SER A 280 -10.81 -12.38 0.67
C SER A 280 -10.95 -10.86 0.70
N ARG A 281 -11.86 -10.34 -0.14
CA ARG A 281 -12.16 -8.90 -0.29
C ARG A 281 -12.48 -8.28 1.06
N ALA A 282 -12.06 -7.02 1.26
CA ALA A 282 -12.15 -6.37 2.56
C ALA A 282 -13.58 -6.43 3.13
N ALA A 283 -14.59 -6.09 2.32
CA ALA A 283 -15.99 -6.10 2.73
C ALA A 283 -16.54 -7.49 3.09
N SER A 284 -15.96 -8.58 2.57
CA SER A 284 -16.25 -9.95 3.03
C SER A 284 -15.59 -10.25 4.38
N ARG A 285 -14.28 -10.00 4.48
CA ARG A 285 -13.46 -10.32 5.67
C ARG A 285 -13.90 -9.60 6.95
N ILE A 286 -14.15 -8.29 6.86
CA ILE A 286 -14.54 -7.44 8.02
C ILE A 286 -16.06 -7.20 8.13
N GLY A 287 -16.81 -7.51 7.06
CA GLY A 287 -18.25 -7.24 6.94
C GLY A 287 -18.55 -5.87 6.32
N LEU A 288 -19.44 -5.88 5.32
CA LEU A 288 -19.79 -4.75 4.45
C LEU A 288 -20.02 -3.40 5.16
N ASN A 289 -20.71 -3.40 6.30
CA ASN A 289 -21.03 -2.17 7.02
C ASN A 289 -19.81 -1.46 7.63
N ARG A 290 -18.67 -2.15 7.75
CA ARG A 290 -17.42 -1.60 8.31
C ARG A 290 -16.45 -1.05 7.24
N VAL A 291 -16.71 -1.31 5.94
CA VAL A 291 -15.72 -1.03 4.87
C VAL A 291 -15.34 0.45 4.77
N ASP A 292 -16.30 1.36 4.98
CA ASP A 292 -16.03 2.80 4.98
C ASP A 292 -15.13 3.24 6.15
N GLY A 293 -15.29 2.62 7.32
CA GLY A 293 -14.40 2.84 8.46
C GLY A 293 -12.98 2.31 8.21
N LEU A 294 -12.86 1.20 7.47
CA LEU A 294 -11.56 0.67 7.08
C LEU A 294 -10.86 1.54 6.03
N HIS A 295 -11.61 2.11 5.07
CA HIS A 295 -11.11 3.16 4.17
C HIS A 295 -10.70 4.44 4.90
N MET A 296 -11.45 4.86 5.93
CA MET A 296 -11.05 5.99 6.76
C MET A 296 -9.71 5.76 7.46
N LEU A 297 -9.31 4.52 7.73
CA LEU A 297 -7.95 4.21 8.18
C LEU A 297 -6.97 4.22 7.00
N SER A 298 -7.15 3.36 5.98
CA SER A 298 -6.12 3.19 4.95
C SER A 298 -5.85 4.46 4.12
N LEU A 299 -6.87 5.28 3.82
CA LEU A 299 -6.67 6.53 3.08
C LEU A 299 -6.20 7.69 3.98
N LEU A 300 -6.44 7.67 5.30
CA LEU A 300 -6.11 8.80 6.19
C LEU A 300 -5.01 8.48 7.22
N LEU A 301 -4.27 7.39 7.05
CA LEU A 301 -2.98 7.16 7.70
C LEU A 301 -1.82 7.78 6.90
N PRO A 302 -0.65 8.04 7.52
CA PRO A 302 0.53 8.54 6.83
C PRO A 302 1.14 7.47 5.92
N GLY A 303 1.86 7.89 4.87
CA GLY A 303 2.37 6.97 3.84
C GLY A 303 1.31 6.58 2.81
N GLN A 304 1.64 5.71 1.87
CA GLN A 304 0.82 5.34 0.71
C GLN A 304 -0.48 4.63 1.08
N ALA A 305 -1.52 4.80 0.26
CA ALA A 305 -2.76 4.03 0.35
C ALA A 305 -2.93 3.17 -0.90
N HIS A 306 -3.19 1.87 -0.73
CA HIS A 306 -3.42 0.93 -1.83
C HIS A 306 -4.85 0.40 -1.79
N THR A 307 -5.55 0.48 -2.93
CA THR A 307 -6.93 0.02 -3.10
C THR A 307 -6.98 -1.04 -4.19
N TYR A 308 -7.52 -2.22 -3.90
CA TYR A 308 -7.76 -3.25 -4.92
C TYR A 308 -9.13 -3.02 -5.59
N TYR A 309 -9.23 -3.26 -6.90
CA TYR A 309 -10.43 -2.90 -7.66
C TYR A 309 -11.72 -3.47 -7.05
N GLY A 310 -12.72 -2.60 -6.88
CA GLY A 310 -14.00 -2.95 -6.27
C GLY A 310 -14.07 -2.79 -4.75
N ASP A 311 -12.94 -2.59 -4.04
CA ASP A 311 -12.99 -2.24 -2.62
C ASP A 311 -13.73 -0.91 -2.40
N GLU A 312 -13.55 0.08 -3.28
CA GLU A 312 -14.26 1.37 -3.24
C GLU A 312 -15.78 1.22 -3.41
N LEU A 313 -16.23 0.12 -4.02
CA LEU A 313 -17.63 -0.27 -4.12
C LEU A 313 -18.09 -1.13 -2.94
N GLY A 314 -17.20 -1.62 -2.09
CA GLY A 314 -17.46 -2.68 -1.13
C GLY A 314 -17.90 -3.98 -1.80
N MET A 315 -17.26 -4.36 -2.92
CA MET A 315 -17.48 -5.65 -3.57
C MET A 315 -17.22 -6.80 -2.57
N LEU A 316 -18.04 -7.85 -2.69
CA LEU A 316 -17.97 -9.04 -1.86
C LEU A 316 -17.37 -10.18 -2.68
N ASP A 317 -16.72 -11.10 -1.98
CA ASP A 317 -16.30 -12.39 -2.54
C ASP A 317 -17.48 -13.12 -3.16
N THR A 318 -17.31 -13.58 -4.39
CA THR A 318 -18.35 -14.37 -5.09
C THR A 318 -18.18 -15.85 -4.80
N LYS A 319 -19.27 -16.57 -4.49
CA LYS A 319 -19.20 -18.03 -4.44
C LYS A 319 -18.93 -18.59 -5.84
N VAL A 320 -17.72 -19.09 -6.04
CA VAL A 320 -17.32 -19.90 -7.20
C VAL A 320 -17.58 -21.37 -6.84
N LEU A 321 -18.15 -22.13 -7.78
CA LEU A 321 -18.38 -23.56 -7.62
C LEU A 321 -17.17 -24.34 -8.14
N TRP A 322 -16.91 -25.54 -7.61
CA TRP A 322 -15.79 -26.41 -8.03
C TRP A 322 -15.63 -26.52 -9.56
N ASN A 323 -16.72 -26.74 -10.31
CA ASN A 323 -16.69 -26.85 -11.77
C ASN A 323 -16.53 -25.51 -12.53
N ARG A 324 -16.28 -24.42 -11.79
CA ARG A 324 -16.01 -23.06 -12.25
C ARG A 324 -14.77 -22.46 -11.57
N THR A 325 -14.11 -23.20 -10.68
CA THR A 325 -12.82 -22.84 -10.11
C THR A 325 -11.76 -22.90 -11.20
N LEU A 326 -10.97 -21.84 -11.31
CA LEU A 326 -9.86 -21.72 -12.25
C LEU A 326 -8.52 -21.66 -11.50
N ASP A 327 -8.50 -21.15 -10.27
CA ASP A 327 -7.27 -21.01 -9.49
C ASP A 327 -6.59 -22.37 -9.20
N PRO A 328 -5.33 -22.56 -9.65
CA PRO A 328 -4.41 -23.64 -9.24
C PRO A 328 -4.53 -24.07 -7.78
N MET A 329 -4.52 -23.10 -6.86
CA MET A 329 -4.52 -23.39 -5.43
C MET A 329 -5.84 -24.02 -4.97
N GLY A 330 -6.95 -23.72 -5.64
CA GLY A 330 -8.22 -24.42 -5.45
C GLY A 330 -8.24 -25.78 -6.12
N CYS A 331 -7.87 -25.83 -7.41
CA CYS A 331 -7.86 -27.03 -8.26
C CYS A 331 -7.02 -28.16 -7.65
N ALA A 332 -5.77 -27.88 -7.27
CA ALA A 332 -4.84 -28.85 -6.68
C ALA A 332 -5.29 -29.44 -5.32
N LYS A 333 -6.35 -28.90 -4.69
CA LYS A 333 -6.90 -29.38 -3.41
C LYS A 333 -8.16 -30.22 -3.54
N GLY A 334 -8.77 -30.26 -4.72
CA GLY A 334 -9.95 -31.07 -5.02
C GLY A 334 -11.27 -30.52 -4.46
N ILE A 335 -12.36 -31.11 -4.95
CA ILE A 335 -13.76 -30.70 -4.68
C ILE A 335 -14.14 -30.55 -3.20
N GLU A 336 -13.49 -31.27 -2.29
CA GLU A 336 -13.79 -31.19 -0.85
C GLU A 336 -13.16 -29.99 -0.15
N LYS A 337 -12.11 -29.39 -0.73
CA LYS A 337 -11.27 -28.40 -0.04
C LYS A 337 -11.01 -27.12 -0.82
N TYR A 338 -11.32 -27.06 -2.12
CA TYR A 338 -11.05 -25.89 -2.97
C TYR A 338 -11.52 -24.55 -2.38
N GLU A 339 -12.69 -24.49 -1.70
CA GLU A 339 -13.22 -23.25 -1.11
C GLU A 339 -12.30 -22.61 -0.05
N TYR A 340 -11.38 -23.39 0.55
CA TYR A 340 -10.41 -22.89 1.55
C TYR A 340 -9.11 -22.35 0.95
N PHE A 341 -8.84 -22.63 -0.34
CA PHE A 341 -7.57 -22.31 -1.00
C PHE A 341 -7.73 -21.49 -2.29
N SER A 342 -8.90 -21.53 -2.92
CA SER A 342 -9.20 -20.76 -4.14
C SER A 342 -9.31 -19.26 -3.84
N ARG A 343 -8.55 -18.49 -4.61
CA ARG A 343 -8.49 -17.03 -4.67
C ARG A 343 -9.52 -16.45 -5.65
N ASP A 344 -10.14 -17.29 -6.48
CA ASP A 344 -11.16 -16.90 -7.46
C ASP A 344 -12.30 -16.01 -6.89
N PRO A 345 -12.81 -16.23 -5.65
CA PRO A 345 -13.85 -15.36 -5.09
C PRO A 345 -13.46 -13.87 -5.03
N ALA A 346 -12.18 -13.55 -4.86
CA ALA A 346 -11.65 -12.18 -4.86
C ALA A 346 -11.32 -11.66 -6.27
N ARG A 347 -11.17 -12.56 -7.26
CA ARG A 347 -10.78 -12.28 -8.65
C ARG A 347 -11.99 -12.10 -9.59
N THR A 348 -13.23 -12.09 -9.09
CA THR A 348 -14.44 -12.02 -9.95
C THR A 348 -14.70 -10.64 -10.57
N PRO A 349 -15.40 -10.55 -11.72
CA PRO A 349 -15.42 -9.31 -12.51
C PRO A 349 -16.03 -8.07 -11.84
N MET A 350 -15.55 -6.91 -12.26
CA MET A 350 -15.92 -5.58 -11.77
C MET A 350 -17.39 -5.24 -12.04
N GLN A 351 -18.03 -4.55 -11.08
CA GLN A 351 -19.48 -4.28 -11.11
C GLN A 351 -19.76 -2.84 -11.55
N TRP A 352 -19.88 -2.61 -12.86
CA TRP A 352 -20.05 -1.27 -13.46
C TRP A 352 -21.50 -0.77 -13.43
N ASN A 353 -22.44 -1.59 -13.86
CA ASN A 353 -23.87 -1.27 -13.91
C ASN A 353 -24.74 -2.51 -13.59
N SER A 354 -26.04 -2.45 -13.90
CA SER A 354 -26.99 -3.56 -13.71
C SER A 354 -27.37 -4.29 -15.00
N GLU A 355 -26.59 -4.14 -16.06
CA GLU A 355 -26.81 -4.79 -17.37
C GLU A 355 -26.13 -6.18 -17.40
N ILE A 356 -26.10 -6.80 -18.58
CA ILE A 356 -25.43 -8.09 -18.82
C ILE A 356 -24.02 -8.05 -18.24
N SER A 357 -23.66 -9.11 -17.51
CA SER A 357 -22.36 -9.23 -16.82
C SER A 357 -21.94 -7.97 -16.05
N ALA A 358 -22.89 -7.30 -15.40
CA ALA A 358 -22.69 -6.05 -14.66
C ALA A 358 -22.00 -4.93 -15.46
N GLY A 359 -22.08 -4.96 -16.80
CA GLY A 359 -21.38 -4.03 -17.69
C GLY A 359 -19.86 -4.24 -17.79
N PHE A 360 -19.33 -5.34 -17.24
CA PHE A 360 -17.94 -5.76 -17.43
C PHE A 360 -17.72 -6.33 -18.84
N SER A 361 -18.69 -7.06 -19.39
CA SER A 361 -18.64 -7.68 -20.72
C SER A 361 -20.01 -7.60 -21.40
N THR A 362 -20.04 -7.64 -22.74
CA THR A 362 -21.27 -7.88 -23.51
C THR A 362 -21.70 -9.35 -23.53
N ASN A 363 -20.84 -10.27 -23.10
CA ASN A 363 -21.10 -11.70 -23.00
C ASN A 363 -21.87 -12.03 -21.72
N GLU A 364 -22.86 -12.93 -21.79
CA GLU A 364 -23.61 -13.43 -20.63
C GLU A 364 -22.75 -14.36 -19.75
N THR A 365 -21.70 -14.96 -20.31
CA THR A 365 -20.76 -15.82 -19.58
C THR A 365 -19.37 -15.19 -19.59
N THR A 366 -18.79 -15.06 -18.40
CA THR A 366 -17.45 -14.52 -18.14
C THR A 366 -16.59 -15.61 -17.50
N TYR A 367 -15.25 -15.47 -17.54
CA TYR A 367 -14.31 -16.48 -17.02
C TYR A 367 -14.66 -16.92 -15.58
N LEU A 368 -14.85 -15.95 -14.68
CA LEU A 368 -15.38 -16.15 -13.32
C LEU A 368 -16.78 -15.55 -13.15
N PRO A 369 -17.67 -16.19 -12.35
CA PRO A 369 -19.03 -15.72 -12.14
C PRO A 369 -19.08 -14.36 -11.42
N ILE A 370 -20.10 -13.56 -11.71
CA ILE A 370 -20.30 -12.25 -11.10
C ILE A 370 -21.21 -12.36 -9.87
N HIS A 371 -20.87 -11.63 -8.80
CA HIS A 371 -21.63 -11.62 -7.56
C HIS A 371 -23.09 -11.18 -7.79
N SER A 372 -24.06 -11.98 -7.34
CA SER A 372 -25.50 -11.78 -7.61
C SER A 372 -26.09 -10.44 -7.15
N ASN A 373 -25.43 -9.74 -6.22
CA ASN A 373 -25.82 -8.40 -5.79
C ASN A 373 -25.45 -7.26 -6.78
N TYR A 374 -24.77 -7.54 -7.89
CA TYR A 374 -24.28 -6.52 -8.84
C TYR A 374 -25.38 -5.55 -9.27
N ILE A 375 -26.62 -6.03 -9.46
CA ILE A 375 -27.82 -5.24 -9.77
C ILE A 375 -27.97 -4.01 -8.84
N ASN A 376 -27.63 -4.17 -7.56
CA ASN A 376 -27.77 -3.18 -6.51
C ASN A 376 -26.43 -2.65 -5.94
N ARG A 377 -25.31 -3.25 -6.31
CA ARG A 377 -23.95 -2.87 -5.91
C ARG A 377 -23.08 -2.77 -7.16
N ASN A 378 -23.17 -1.64 -7.82
CA ASN A 378 -22.34 -1.32 -8.99
C ASN A 378 -22.01 0.17 -9.02
N VAL A 379 -21.04 0.58 -9.84
CA VAL A 379 -20.61 1.98 -9.98
C VAL A 379 -21.81 2.90 -10.25
N GLN A 380 -22.62 2.60 -11.27
CA GLN A 380 -23.75 3.45 -11.69
C GLN A 380 -24.77 3.67 -10.56
N ALA A 381 -25.18 2.59 -9.88
CA ALA A 381 -26.11 2.63 -8.76
C ALA A 381 -25.54 3.41 -7.57
N GLN A 382 -24.24 3.27 -7.28
CA GLN A 382 -23.59 4.00 -6.19
C GLN A 382 -23.36 5.48 -6.51
N LEU A 383 -23.15 5.86 -7.77
CA LEU A 383 -23.14 7.26 -8.21
C LEU A 383 -24.54 7.90 -8.13
N ASN A 384 -25.59 7.15 -8.45
CA ASN A 384 -26.97 7.64 -8.44
C ASN A 384 -27.58 7.76 -7.02
N ARG A 385 -27.11 6.97 -6.05
CA ARG A 385 -27.56 7.08 -4.64
C ARG A 385 -27.10 8.41 -4.01
N LYS A 386 -27.89 8.95 -3.09
CA LYS A 386 -27.50 10.13 -2.28
C LYS A 386 -26.23 9.86 -1.46
N ARG A 387 -26.05 8.62 -0.98
CA ARG A 387 -24.90 8.14 -0.19
C ARG A 387 -24.57 6.70 -0.59
N SER A 388 -23.29 6.37 -0.59
CA SER A 388 -22.76 5.08 -1.06
C SER A 388 -21.29 4.95 -0.64
N ASN A 389 -20.76 3.72 -0.61
CA ASN A 389 -19.35 3.47 -0.29
C ASN A 389 -18.44 4.24 -1.27
N LEU A 390 -18.79 4.20 -2.56
CA LEU A 390 -18.10 4.94 -3.63
C LEU A 390 -18.01 6.45 -3.39
N LYS A 391 -19.07 7.07 -2.85
CA LYS A 391 -19.06 8.52 -2.56
C LYS A 391 -18.21 8.84 -1.33
N THR A 392 -18.33 8.04 -0.27
CA THR A 392 -17.46 8.15 0.90
C THR A 392 -15.99 7.96 0.51
N TYR A 393 -15.66 6.97 -0.31
CA TYR A 393 -14.30 6.75 -0.82
C TYR A 393 -13.76 7.98 -1.57
N LYS A 394 -14.55 8.57 -2.48
CA LYS A 394 -14.17 9.78 -3.22
C LYS A 394 -13.97 11.00 -2.31
N GLU A 395 -14.79 11.15 -1.27
CA GLU A 395 -14.63 12.21 -0.26
C GLU A 395 -13.32 12.01 0.54
N LEU A 396 -12.96 10.78 0.89
CA LEU A 396 -11.70 10.45 1.57
C LEU A 396 -10.48 10.65 0.66
N ALA A 397 -10.53 10.21 -0.60
CA ALA A 397 -9.45 10.38 -1.58
C ALA A 397 -9.18 11.87 -1.89
N ALA A 398 -10.23 12.71 -1.91
CA ALA A 398 -10.07 14.15 -2.02
C ALA A 398 -9.47 14.76 -0.73
N LEU A 399 -9.95 14.34 0.45
CA LEU A 399 -9.48 14.84 1.74
C LEU A 399 -7.99 14.51 2.01
N ARG A 400 -7.55 13.31 1.60
CA ARG A 400 -6.16 12.80 1.72
C ARG A 400 -5.10 13.72 1.11
N LYS A 401 -5.47 14.56 0.13
CA LYS A 401 -4.56 15.52 -0.52
C LYS A 401 -4.29 16.78 0.32
N GLY A 402 -4.98 16.96 1.46
CA GLY A 402 -4.75 18.07 2.38
C GLY A 402 -3.43 17.95 3.18
N PRO A 403 -2.80 19.07 3.58
CA PRO A 403 -1.45 19.06 4.16
C PRO A 403 -1.32 18.23 5.45
N VAL A 404 -2.38 18.17 6.26
CA VAL A 404 -2.45 17.33 7.48
C VAL A 404 -2.37 15.83 7.17
N PHE A 405 -2.84 15.38 6.01
CA PHE A 405 -2.80 13.98 5.63
C PHE A 405 -1.50 13.61 4.91
N VAL A 406 -0.97 14.53 4.09
CA VAL A 406 0.31 14.37 3.37
C VAL A 406 1.52 14.40 4.31
N ASN A 407 1.55 15.35 5.26
CA ASN A 407 2.72 15.67 6.08
C ASN A 407 2.45 15.69 7.59
N GLY A 408 1.20 15.58 8.01
CA GLY A 408 0.85 15.57 9.43
C GLY A 408 1.17 14.24 10.11
N ASP A 409 1.36 14.32 11.41
CA ASP A 409 1.53 13.21 12.33
C ASP A 409 0.17 12.55 12.66
N TYR A 410 0.18 11.52 13.52
CA TYR A 410 -0.98 10.73 13.89
C TYR A 410 -0.99 10.36 15.38
N GLU A 411 -2.16 10.02 15.91
CA GLU A 411 -2.29 9.49 17.27
C GLU A 411 -3.48 8.53 17.36
N PHE A 412 -3.30 7.35 17.95
CA PHE A 412 -4.37 6.38 18.16
C PHE A 412 -4.87 6.34 19.60
N LYS A 413 -6.19 6.31 19.75
CA LYS A 413 -6.90 6.08 21.01
C LYS A 413 -8.04 5.09 20.79
N SER A 414 -8.53 4.53 21.88
CA SER A 414 -9.75 3.72 21.90
C SER A 414 -10.71 4.28 22.94
N LEU A 415 -12.00 3.99 22.73
CA LEU A 415 -13.08 4.39 23.63
C LEU A 415 -14.08 3.24 23.80
N ASN A 416 -14.92 3.38 24.83
CA ASN A 416 -16.07 2.53 25.11
C ASN A 416 -15.69 1.05 25.24
N ASN A 417 -14.69 0.71 26.05
CA ASN A 417 -14.17 -0.64 26.24
C ASN A 417 -13.90 -1.32 24.88
N ASN A 418 -13.02 -0.67 24.11
CA ASN A 418 -12.38 -1.20 22.91
C ASN A 418 -13.33 -1.41 21.71
N ARG A 419 -14.48 -0.72 21.70
CA ARG A 419 -15.47 -0.78 20.60
C ARG A 419 -15.39 0.39 19.63
N VAL A 420 -14.84 1.52 20.06
CA VAL A 420 -14.63 2.70 19.21
C VAL A 420 -13.13 2.93 19.05
N LEU A 421 -12.64 2.90 17.82
CA LEU A 421 -11.28 3.30 17.45
C LEU A 421 -11.28 4.78 17.08
N VAL A 422 -10.25 5.51 17.52
CA VAL A 422 -10.05 6.91 17.21
C VAL A 422 -8.64 7.13 16.67
N LEU A 423 -8.55 7.76 15.50
CA LEU A 423 -7.30 8.21 14.88
C LEU A 423 -7.35 9.73 14.77
N LYS A 424 -6.44 10.45 15.43
CA LYS A 424 -6.19 11.87 15.19
C LYS A 424 -5.14 12.00 14.09
N ARG A 425 -5.32 12.94 13.15
CA ARG A 425 -4.27 13.45 12.25
C ARG A 425 -4.12 14.94 12.49
N PHE A 426 -2.88 15.40 12.66
CA PHE A 426 -2.57 16.80 12.97
C PHE A 426 -1.21 17.17 12.37
N LEU A 427 -0.97 18.45 12.08
CA LEU A 427 0.31 18.93 11.57
C LEU A 427 0.79 20.06 12.46
N LYS A 428 2.04 20.00 12.91
CA LYS A 428 2.64 21.05 13.75
C LYS A 428 2.51 22.41 13.07
N ASN A 429 2.09 23.42 13.83
CA ASN A 429 1.80 24.79 13.34
C ASN A 429 0.66 24.90 12.31
N HIS A 430 -0.11 23.84 12.06
CA HIS A 430 -1.31 23.89 11.21
C HIS A 430 -2.56 24.09 12.08
N PRO A 431 -3.48 25.02 11.73
CA PRO A 431 -4.61 25.37 12.60
C PRO A 431 -5.71 24.30 12.69
N LEU A 432 -5.67 23.26 11.85
CA LEU A 432 -6.69 22.20 11.80
C LEU A 432 -6.11 20.83 12.18
N ALA A 433 -6.88 20.11 12.98
CA ALA A 433 -6.71 18.68 13.23
C ALA A 433 -7.97 17.91 12.80
N TYR A 434 -7.78 16.65 12.42
CA TYR A 434 -8.86 15.74 12.00
C TYR A 434 -8.94 14.55 12.94
N ILE A 435 -10.16 14.19 13.34
CA ILE A 435 -10.43 13.11 14.28
C ILE A 435 -11.35 12.10 13.58
N ILE A 436 -10.77 10.97 13.19
CA ILE A 436 -11.44 9.83 12.59
C ILE A 436 -11.97 8.96 13.74
N VAL A 437 -13.29 8.73 13.79
CA VAL A 437 -13.95 7.96 14.85
C VAL A 437 -14.73 6.81 14.22
N ILE A 438 -14.39 5.58 14.58
CA ILE A 438 -14.92 4.35 13.94
C ILE A 438 -15.53 3.45 15.02
N ASN A 439 -16.84 3.20 14.97
CA ASN A 439 -17.49 2.22 15.84
C ASN A 439 -17.40 0.81 15.24
N LEU A 440 -16.51 -0.03 15.77
CA LEU A 440 -16.35 -1.43 15.33
C LEU A 440 -17.48 -2.34 15.85
N GLY A 441 -18.21 -1.89 16.87
CA GLY A 441 -19.28 -2.61 17.53
C GLY A 441 -20.56 -2.78 16.70
N LEU A 442 -21.32 -3.83 17.03
CA LEU A 442 -22.60 -4.17 16.40
C LEU A 442 -23.80 -3.40 16.99
N ARG A 443 -23.56 -2.39 17.82
CA ARG A 443 -24.57 -1.53 18.46
C ARG A 443 -24.15 -0.07 18.37
N GLN A 444 -25.10 0.85 18.58
CA GLN A 444 -24.76 2.27 18.72
C GLN A 444 -23.88 2.50 19.96
N GLU A 445 -22.95 3.43 19.86
CA GLU A 445 -22.05 3.83 20.93
C GLU A 445 -22.13 5.35 21.14
N GLN A 446 -22.15 5.77 22.40
CA GLN A 446 -22.07 7.18 22.78
C GLN A 446 -20.59 7.54 22.92
N VAL A 447 -20.11 8.47 22.09
CA VAL A 447 -18.71 8.88 22.04
C VAL A 447 -18.52 10.17 22.84
N ASN A 448 -17.49 10.18 23.69
CA ASN A 448 -17.00 11.35 24.39
C ASN A 448 -15.50 11.49 24.10
N LEU A 449 -15.14 12.45 23.25
CA LEU A 449 -13.76 12.72 22.85
C LEU A 449 -13.00 13.56 23.90
N SER A 450 -13.67 14.27 24.81
CA SER A 450 -12.98 15.08 25.83
C SER A 450 -12.25 14.22 26.87
N LEU A 451 -12.56 12.92 26.95
CA LEU A 451 -11.84 11.93 27.77
C LEU A 451 -10.42 11.64 27.26
N ILE A 452 -10.17 11.81 25.95
CA ILE A 452 -8.89 11.49 25.31
C ILE A 452 -8.21 12.72 24.70
N TYR A 453 -8.98 13.74 24.34
CA TYR A 453 -8.53 15.00 23.76
C TYR A 453 -9.26 16.19 24.41
N PRO A 454 -8.93 16.55 25.65
CA PRO A 454 -9.65 17.60 26.39
C PRO A 454 -9.51 19.00 25.79
N TYR A 455 -8.48 19.25 24.97
CA TYR A 455 -8.16 20.56 24.37
C TYR A 455 -8.65 20.76 22.93
N LEU A 456 -9.50 19.86 22.40
CA LEU A 456 -10.24 20.14 21.17
C LEU A 456 -11.39 21.10 21.48
N LYS A 457 -11.84 21.86 20.48
CA LYS A 457 -13.05 22.68 20.62
C LYS A 457 -14.28 21.84 20.94
N ASP A 458 -15.17 22.41 21.76
CA ASP A 458 -16.47 21.84 22.16
C ASP A 458 -17.31 21.31 20.98
N THR A 459 -17.16 21.93 19.80
CA THR A 459 -17.86 21.52 18.58
C THR A 459 -16.88 21.11 17.48
N LEU A 460 -17.15 19.97 16.86
CA LEU A 460 -16.40 19.46 15.71
C LEU A 460 -17.32 19.33 14.50
N GLU A 461 -16.81 19.66 13.33
CA GLU A 461 -17.54 19.58 12.07
C GLU A 461 -17.41 18.18 11.45
N ILE A 462 -18.52 17.59 10.99
CA ILE A 462 -18.49 16.35 10.19
C ILE A 462 -18.05 16.71 8.77
N VAL A 463 -16.85 16.27 8.37
CA VAL A 463 -16.29 16.47 7.02
C VAL A 463 -16.62 15.30 6.10
N VAL A 464 -16.51 14.08 6.60
CA VAL A 464 -16.87 12.85 5.88
C VAL A 464 -17.63 11.93 6.83
N ALA A 465 -18.64 11.22 6.32
CA ALA A 465 -19.37 10.21 7.07
C ALA A 465 -19.46 8.90 6.28
N SER A 466 -19.34 7.77 6.97
CA SER A 466 -19.58 6.45 6.37
C SER A 466 -20.99 6.38 5.77
N SER A 467 -21.20 5.56 4.74
CA SER A 467 -22.47 5.44 4.02
C SER A 467 -23.65 4.99 4.89
N ASN A 468 -23.38 4.34 6.03
CA ASN A 468 -24.35 3.86 7.02
C ASN A 468 -24.56 4.80 8.25
N ALA A 469 -23.80 5.89 8.41
CA ALA A 469 -23.99 6.83 9.52
C ALA A 469 -25.37 7.51 9.50
N LEU A 470 -25.95 7.86 10.66
CA LEU A 470 -27.19 8.65 10.70
C LEU A 470 -26.93 10.16 10.50
N TYR A 471 -25.91 10.69 11.17
CA TYR A 471 -25.49 12.08 11.08
C TYR A 471 -24.36 12.22 10.06
N VAL A 472 -24.50 13.13 9.10
CA VAL A 472 -23.65 13.17 7.89
C VAL A 472 -23.05 14.53 7.55
N LYS A 473 -23.47 15.58 8.26
CA LYS A 473 -23.05 16.96 8.05
C LYS A 473 -23.44 17.81 9.26
N GLY A 474 -22.82 18.99 9.38
CA GLY A 474 -23.04 19.89 10.52
C GLY A 474 -22.01 19.62 11.61
N VAL A 475 -22.36 19.92 12.86
CA VAL A 475 -21.47 19.80 14.01
C VAL A 475 -21.95 18.76 15.03
N VAL A 476 -20.99 18.13 15.71
CA VAL A 476 -21.19 17.28 16.88
C VAL A 476 -20.56 17.92 18.11
N GLN A 477 -21.08 17.62 19.30
CA GLN A 477 -20.47 18.03 20.56
C GLN A 477 -19.35 17.06 20.92
N GLN A 478 -18.14 17.56 21.19
CA GLN A 478 -16.94 16.81 21.55
C GLN A 478 -17.20 15.81 22.68
N ASN A 479 -17.92 16.25 23.71
CA ASN A 479 -18.17 15.47 24.91
C ASN A 479 -19.31 14.45 24.78
N ASN A 480 -20.13 14.53 23.72
CA ASN A 480 -21.32 13.69 23.59
C ASN A 480 -21.90 13.67 22.16
N PHE A 481 -21.67 12.59 21.42
CA PHE A 481 -22.44 12.27 20.22
C PHE A 481 -22.67 10.76 20.05
N ILE A 482 -23.68 10.39 19.26
CA ILE A 482 -24.04 8.99 19.01
C ILE A 482 -23.47 8.56 17.66
N LEU A 483 -22.72 7.46 17.65
CA LEU A 483 -22.24 6.79 16.45
C LEU A 483 -22.93 5.42 16.33
N THR A 484 -23.70 5.21 15.26
CA THR A 484 -24.44 3.95 15.04
C THR A 484 -23.50 2.75 14.84
N ALA A 485 -24.05 1.55 14.94
CA ALA A 485 -23.32 0.30 14.70
C ALA A 485 -22.58 0.35 13.36
N ASN A 486 -21.27 0.07 13.39
CA ASN A 486 -20.38 0.11 12.21
C ASN A 486 -20.30 1.45 11.46
N ALA A 487 -20.82 2.54 12.03
CA ALA A 487 -20.65 3.86 11.45
C ALA A 487 -19.29 4.46 11.81
N ALA A 488 -18.81 5.35 10.94
CA ALA A 488 -17.59 6.11 11.14
C ALA A 488 -17.75 7.55 10.65
N LEU A 489 -17.03 8.48 11.28
CA LEU A 489 -17.02 9.90 10.96
C LEU A 489 -15.58 10.40 10.88
N VAL A 490 -15.31 11.30 9.95
CA VAL A 490 -14.13 12.16 9.97
C VAL A 490 -14.57 13.55 10.42
N LEU A 491 -14.11 13.92 11.60
CA LEU A 491 -14.42 15.20 12.24
C LEU A 491 -13.26 16.17 12.04
N ARG A 492 -13.56 17.47 11.87
CA ARG A 492 -12.58 18.56 11.84
C ARG A 492 -12.72 19.43 13.09
N SER A 493 -11.59 19.75 13.71
CA SER A 493 -11.49 20.74 14.79
C SER A 493 -10.35 21.71 14.50
N GLN A 494 -10.36 22.86 15.16
CA GLN A 494 -9.22 23.77 15.21
C GLN A 494 -8.43 23.48 16.48
N GLU A 495 -7.10 23.36 16.40
CA GLU A 495 -6.28 23.27 17.61
C GLU A 495 -6.20 24.63 18.30
N GLU A 496 -6.38 24.66 19.63
CA GLU A 496 -6.19 25.88 20.40
C GLU A 496 -4.69 26.19 20.54
N THR A 497 -4.22 27.16 19.78
CA THR A 497 -2.83 27.62 19.80
C THR A 497 -2.48 28.19 21.18
N GLY A 498 -1.72 27.44 21.98
CA GLY A 498 -1.26 27.93 23.29
C GLY A 498 -0.45 26.95 24.15
N HIS A 499 -0.42 25.66 23.85
CA HIS A 499 0.19 24.66 24.74
C HIS A 499 1.26 23.83 24.04
N THR A 500 2.51 24.01 24.47
CA THR A 500 3.63 23.15 24.13
C THR A 500 3.36 21.72 24.65
N PRO A 501 3.64 20.66 23.88
CA PRO A 501 3.65 19.31 24.42
C PRO A 501 4.64 19.23 25.60
N ILE A 502 4.20 18.66 26.73
CA ILE A 502 5.09 18.38 27.85
C ILE A 502 5.87 17.12 27.49
N ASP A 503 7.16 17.30 27.25
CA ASP A 503 8.12 16.21 27.08
C ASP A 503 8.25 15.43 28.41
N PRO A 504 8.01 14.11 28.46
CA PRO A 504 8.04 13.34 29.70
C PRO A 504 9.48 13.00 30.13
N THR A 505 10.30 14.02 30.37
CA THR A 505 11.65 13.87 30.95
C THR A 505 11.67 14.20 32.44
N VAL A 506 11.64 13.13 33.24
CA VAL A 506 12.34 12.98 34.53
C VAL A 506 12.21 14.13 35.54
N THR A 507 11.15 14.11 36.34
CA THR A 507 11.16 14.74 37.67
C THR A 507 11.92 13.85 38.65
N THR A 508 13.20 14.14 38.91
CA THR A 508 13.87 13.66 40.11
C THR A 508 13.34 14.42 41.32
N GLU A 509 12.43 13.82 42.07
CA GLU A 509 12.08 14.32 43.40
C GLU A 509 13.23 14.05 44.37
N THR A 510 13.67 15.10 45.06
CA THR A 510 14.70 15.05 46.10
C THR A 510 14.08 14.73 47.44
N ASP A 511 13.97 13.45 47.79
CA ASP A 511 13.62 13.02 49.15
C ASP A 511 14.86 12.92 50.04
N GLY A 512 14.83 13.62 51.18
CA GLY A 512 15.86 13.58 52.21
C GLY A 512 15.51 12.58 53.31
N GLU A 513 16.48 11.70 53.61
CA GLU A 513 16.69 10.90 54.83
C GLU A 513 15.47 10.34 55.61
N VAL A 514 15.50 9.01 55.87
CA VAL A 514 15.66 8.47 57.24
C VAL A 514 16.00 6.95 57.24
N THR A 515 17.22 6.67 57.70
CA THR A 515 17.75 5.46 58.40
C THR A 515 17.59 4.02 57.84
N ASN A 516 18.74 3.40 57.54
CA ASN A 516 19.27 2.11 58.06
C ASN A 516 18.33 0.88 58.19
N ASN A 517 18.62 -0.26 57.57
CA ASN A 517 19.76 -1.12 57.99
C ASN A 517 20.05 -2.29 57.03
N SER A 518 21.34 -2.55 56.74
CA SER A 518 21.99 -3.87 56.50
C SER A 518 21.47 -4.79 55.35
N THR A 519 22.28 -5.52 54.56
CA THR A 519 23.66 -6.01 54.78
C THR A 519 24.36 -6.34 53.44
N LYS A 520 25.68 -6.06 53.35
CA LYS A 520 26.76 -6.69 52.52
C LYS A 520 26.38 -7.33 51.16
N ALA A 521 26.88 -6.81 50.02
CA ALA A 521 28.25 -6.99 49.46
C ALA A 521 28.45 -8.37 48.76
N THR A 522 29.23 -8.51 47.67
CA THR A 522 30.51 -7.84 47.39
C THR A 522 30.90 -7.88 45.89
N THR A 523 31.79 -6.96 45.48
CA THR A 523 32.75 -7.00 44.32
C THR A 523 32.15 -6.96 42.90
N LEU A 524 32.44 -5.95 42.06
CA LEU A 524 33.74 -5.54 41.44
C LEU A 524 34.34 -6.63 40.53
N SER A 525 34.99 -6.33 39.40
CA SER A 525 35.20 -5.10 38.61
C SER A 525 35.66 -5.55 37.19
N THR A 526 35.77 -4.73 36.15
CA THR A 526 36.93 -3.85 35.90
C THR A 526 36.63 -2.78 34.86
N SER A 527 37.20 -1.60 35.09
CA SER A 527 37.35 -0.49 34.14
C SER A 527 38.61 -0.67 33.30
N GLU A 528 38.67 -0.10 32.09
CA GLU A 528 39.83 0.71 31.69
C GLU A 528 39.53 1.72 30.55
N THR A 529 39.58 3.00 30.94
CA THR A 529 40.03 4.19 30.20
C THR A 529 41.30 3.93 29.37
N THR A 530 41.72 4.63 28.31
CA THR A 530 41.48 6.00 27.72
C THR A 530 42.21 6.02 26.36
N SER A 531 41.90 6.83 25.33
CA SER A 531 42.32 8.25 25.19
C SER A 531 42.13 8.76 23.74
N SER A 532 41.85 10.05 23.57
CA SER A 532 42.02 10.86 22.33
C SER A 532 43.31 11.73 22.49
N PRO A 533 43.71 12.74 21.65
CA PRO A 533 43.08 13.36 20.45
C PRO A 533 44.07 13.81 19.32
N GLY A 534 43.61 14.61 18.33
CA GLY A 534 44.46 15.44 17.43
C GLY A 534 44.18 15.28 15.92
N ASN A 535 43.42 16.08 15.15
CA ASN A 535 43.31 17.53 14.90
C ASN A 535 44.14 18.08 13.69
N LYS A 536 43.44 18.30 12.55
CA LYS A 536 43.49 19.42 11.57
C LYS A 536 44.62 19.66 10.51
N THR A 537 44.14 20.09 9.33
CA THR A 537 44.72 21.02 8.30
C THR A 537 45.93 20.57 7.45
N SER A 538 46.13 20.99 6.18
CA SER A 538 45.45 21.94 5.25
C SER A 538 45.95 21.80 3.77
N SER A 539 45.28 22.43 2.79
CA SER A 539 45.78 23.22 1.60
C SER A 539 46.99 22.73 0.73
N GLU A 540 47.21 23.04 -0.55
CA GLU A 540 46.55 23.73 -1.70
C GLU A 540 47.47 23.54 -2.96
N THR A 541 47.11 24.14 -4.12
CA THR A 541 47.81 24.24 -5.45
C THR A 541 47.34 23.24 -6.52
N THR A 542 46.75 23.57 -7.69
CA THR A 542 46.63 24.76 -8.58
C THR A 542 47.72 24.89 -9.67
N GLU A 543 47.38 24.55 -10.93
CA GLU A 543 47.50 25.37 -12.18
C GLU A 543 47.07 24.51 -13.43
N LYS A 544 46.14 24.99 -14.29
CA LYS A 544 46.32 25.69 -15.62
C LYS A 544 47.10 24.89 -16.68
N THR A 545 46.85 24.91 -18.00
CA THR A 545 45.87 25.52 -18.97
C THR A 545 46.01 24.70 -20.28
N THR A 546 45.05 24.53 -21.21
CA THR A 546 44.57 25.42 -22.32
C THR A 546 43.48 24.63 -23.07
N GLU A 547 42.26 25.11 -23.30
CA GLU A 547 41.80 26.05 -24.36
C GLU A 547 41.70 25.47 -25.79
N SER A 548 40.46 25.23 -26.27
CA SER A 548 40.06 25.58 -27.66
C SER A 548 38.52 25.68 -27.80
N THR A 549 38.09 26.61 -28.65
CA THR A 549 36.70 27.00 -28.98
C THR A 549 36.01 25.95 -29.88
N LYS A 550 34.68 25.68 -29.86
CA LYS A 550 33.52 26.46 -30.39
C LYS A 550 32.29 25.48 -30.48
N THR A 551 30.99 25.81 -30.56
CA THR A 551 30.21 27.08 -30.62
C THR A 551 28.79 26.90 -30.01
N SER A 552 28.16 28.02 -29.63
CA SER A 552 26.73 28.29 -29.34
C SER A 552 25.63 27.58 -30.18
N THR A 553 24.57 27.11 -29.49
CA THR A 553 23.17 27.51 -29.76
C THR A 553 22.37 27.53 -28.45
N THR A 554 21.77 28.66 -28.11
CA THR A 554 20.94 28.88 -26.90
C THR A 554 19.51 28.37 -27.05
N LYS A 555 18.96 27.74 -26.02
CA LYS A 555 17.50 27.59 -25.80
C LYS A 555 17.12 28.17 -24.43
N ASP A 556 16.00 28.87 -24.41
CA ASP A 556 15.46 29.60 -23.26
C ASP A 556 14.98 28.65 -22.13
N PRO A 557 15.32 28.90 -20.87
CA PRO A 557 14.84 28.12 -19.73
C PRO A 557 13.53 28.72 -19.16
N ASN A 558 12.45 28.73 -19.94
CA ASN A 558 11.11 29.11 -19.44
C ASN A 558 9.97 28.53 -20.30
N SER A 559 9.74 27.22 -20.18
CA SER A 559 8.46 26.61 -20.52
C SER A 559 8.05 25.61 -19.44
N ALA A 560 7.67 26.13 -18.26
CA ALA A 560 6.88 25.39 -17.29
C ALA A 560 5.48 25.14 -17.89
N ALA A 561 5.40 24.13 -18.75
CA ALA A 561 4.13 23.65 -19.27
C ALA A 561 3.40 22.91 -18.15
N ASN A 562 2.19 23.38 -17.83
CA ASN A 562 1.27 22.67 -16.96
C ASN A 562 0.88 21.32 -17.58
N LEU A 563 1.68 20.29 -17.33
CA LEU A 563 1.27 18.91 -17.50
C LEU A 563 0.19 18.64 -16.45
N THR A 564 -1.04 18.40 -16.92
CA THR A 564 -2.03 17.66 -16.14
C THR A 564 -1.36 16.42 -15.57
N PRO A 565 -1.54 16.07 -14.28
CA PRO A 565 -0.92 14.88 -13.72
C PRO A 565 -1.38 13.67 -14.55
N ALA A 566 -0.40 13.05 -15.22
CA ALA A 566 -0.59 11.73 -15.79
C ALA A 566 -0.90 10.76 -14.64
N VAL A 567 -1.71 9.75 -14.92
CA VAL A 567 -1.89 8.65 -13.96
C VAL A 567 -0.65 7.77 -14.09
N GLN A 568 0.11 7.64 -13.01
CA GLN A 568 1.38 6.91 -13.01
C GLN A 568 1.12 5.40 -13.16
N LEU A 569 1.98 4.68 -13.88
CA LEU A 569 1.82 3.26 -14.16
C LEU A 569 2.94 2.43 -13.50
N VAL A 570 2.55 1.58 -12.55
CA VAL A 570 3.38 0.53 -11.96
C VAL A 570 2.94 -0.82 -12.50
N ILE A 571 3.90 -1.68 -12.87
CA ILE A 571 3.63 -3.07 -13.25
C ILE A 571 4.15 -4.02 -12.17
N SER A 572 3.44 -5.13 -11.98
CA SER A 572 3.92 -6.24 -11.15
C SER A 572 4.97 -7.02 -11.92
N LEU A 573 6.21 -7.05 -11.44
CA LEU A 573 7.30 -7.87 -11.95
C LEU A 573 7.46 -9.11 -11.08
N ILE A 574 7.28 -10.29 -11.67
CA ILE A 574 7.51 -11.57 -11.00
C ILE A 574 8.91 -12.04 -11.38
N ILE A 575 9.80 -12.12 -10.39
CA ILE A 575 11.20 -12.49 -10.61
C ILE A 575 11.35 -14.01 -10.44
N ALA A 576 10.53 -14.78 -11.17
CA ALA A 576 10.45 -16.23 -11.03
C ALA A 576 9.97 -16.97 -12.31
N VAL A 577 10.74 -16.88 -13.42
CA VAL A 577 10.66 -17.86 -14.53
C VAL A 577 11.98 -18.02 -15.32
N ILE A 578 12.42 -19.27 -15.56
CA ILE A 578 13.33 -19.79 -16.65
C ILE A 578 14.77 -20.29 -16.31
N ALA A 579 14.84 -21.60 -16.02
CA ALA A 579 15.67 -22.66 -16.66
C ALA A 579 17.20 -22.87 -16.44
N SER A 580 17.49 -24.07 -15.88
CA SER A 580 18.48 -25.08 -16.33
C SER A 580 19.98 -24.76 -16.36
N TYR A 581 20.80 -25.57 -15.65
CA TYR A 581 21.84 -26.44 -16.23
C TYR A 581 22.52 -27.34 -15.17
N ARG A 582 22.90 -28.58 -15.58
CA ARG A 582 23.96 -29.50 -15.05
C ARG A 582 24.29 -29.43 -13.55
N ILE A 583 24.25 -30.55 -12.83
CA ILE A 583 25.14 -31.71 -13.07
C ILE A 583 24.41 -32.97 -13.58
#